data_AF-A0AAD0TDQ0-F1
#
_entry.id   AF-A0AAD0TDQ0-F1
#
_cell.length_a   1.000
_cell.length_b   1.000
_cell.length_c   1.000
_cell.angle_alpha   90.00
_cell.angle_beta   90.00
_cell.angle_gamma   90.00
#
_symmetry.space_group_name_H-M   'P 1'
#
loop_
_entity.id
_entity.type
_entity.pdbx_description
1 polymer ?
#
loop_
_entity_poly.entity_id
_entity_poly.type
_entity_poly.pdbx_seq_one_letter_code
_entity_poly.pdbx_strand_id
1 'polypeptide(L)' 'MPRDSGPWPRHYAAHIVSLPTLAERRAAFDKVPKEWRELVKKQVEIAWNHPSRKEPHGQQTDR' A
#
# COMPACT_ATOMS: atom_id res chain seq x y z
N MET A 1 7.13 25.07 -7.00
CA MET A 1 5.84 24.49 -6.59
C MET A 1 6.08 23.55 -5.42
N PRO A 2 5.55 23.81 -4.21
CA PRO A 2 5.64 22.83 -3.12
C PRO A 2 4.85 21.58 -3.54
N ARG A 3 5.50 20.42 -3.59
CA ARG A 3 4.85 19.11 -3.80
C ARG A 3 3.96 18.85 -2.59
N ASP A 4 2.65 18.98 -2.78
CA ASP A 4 1.64 18.81 -1.73
C ASP A 4 1.89 17.48 -0.98
N SER A 5 2.35 17.64 0.27
CA SER A 5 2.89 16.58 1.12
C SER A 5 1.83 16.08 2.11
N GLY A 6 0.62 15.78 1.61
CA GLY A 6 -0.41 15.04 2.37
C GLY A 6 -0.18 13.52 2.29
N PRO A 7 -0.73 12.70 3.21
CA PRO A 7 -0.66 11.24 3.09
C PRO A 7 -1.49 10.76 1.90
N TRP A 8 -0.81 10.49 0.78
CA TRP A 8 -1.43 9.97 -0.44
C TRP A 8 -2.12 8.62 -0.16
N PRO A 9 -3.22 8.26 -0.85
CA PRO A 9 -3.92 6.99 -0.68
C PRO A 9 -3.00 5.76 -0.73
N ARG A 10 -1.89 5.84 -1.48
CA ARG A 10 -0.84 4.82 -1.54
C ARG A 10 -0.20 4.51 -0.18
N HIS A 11 -0.01 5.53 0.67
CA HIS A 11 0.63 5.38 1.98
C HIS A 11 -0.29 4.65 2.96
N TYR A 12 -1.60 4.97 2.93
CA TYR A 12 -2.61 4.21 3.67
C TYR A 12 -2.65 2.76 3.23
N ALA A 13 -2.66 2.49 1.92
CA ALA A 13 -2.66 1.13 1.39
C ALA A 13 -1.39 0.35 1.80
N ALA A 14 -0.20 0.94 1.67
CA ALA A 14 1.05 0.32 2.08
C ALA A 14 1.09 0.03 3.59
N HIS A 15 0.60 0.96 4.42
CA HIS A 15 0.50 0.77 5.86
C HIS A 15 -0.45 -0.40 6.19
N ILE A 16 -1.64 -0.45 5.57
CA ILE A 16 -2.60 -1.55 5.75
C ILE A 16 -1.99 -2.89 5.35
N VAL A 17 -1.32 -2.97 4.19
CA VAL A 17 -0.71 -4.23 3.73
C VAL A 17 0.43 -4.69 4.66
N SER A 18 1.17 -3.74 5.25
CA SER A 18 2.24 -4.03 6.22
C SER A 18 1.74 -4.61 7.54
N LEU A 19 0.46 -4.46 7.88
CA LEU A 19 -0.07 -4.95 9.15
C LEU A 19 -0.26 -6.49 9.10
N PRO A 20 0.20 -7.23 10.12
CA PRO A 20 0.17 -8.69 10.12
C PRO A 20 -1.22 -9.24 10.42
N THR A 21 -2.05 -8.52 11.19
CA THR A 21 -3.38 -9.01 11.61
C THR A 21 -4.52 -8.33 10.87
N LEU A 22 -5.64 -9.06 10.70
CA LEU A 22 -6.86 -8.54 10.09
C LEU A 22 -7.50 -7.42 10.94
N ALA A 23 -7.40 -7.51 12.26
CA ALA A 23 -7.96 -6.51 13.18
C ALA A 23 -7.26 -5.15 13.01
N GLU A 24 -5.93 -5.16 12.95
CA GLU A 24 -5.14 -3.94 12.72
C GLU A 24 -5.41 -3.35 11.34
N ARG A 25 -5.52 -4.19 10.30
CA ARG A 25 -5.90 -3.74 8.94
C ARG A 25 -7.23 -3.01 8.91
N ARG A 26 -8.25 -3.54 9.61
CA ARG A 26 -9.58 -2.91 9.70
C ARG A 26 -9.50 -1.57 10.44
N ALA A 27 -8.81 -1.52 11.57
CA ALA A 27 -8.62 -0.29 12.33
C ALA A 27 -7.87 0.79 11.51
N ALA A 28 -6.89 0.40 10.70
CA ALA A 28 -6.19 1.30 9.79
C ALA A 28 -7.08 1.75 8.62
N PHE A 29 -7.95 0.87 8.10
CA PHE A 29 -8.92 1.22 7.06
C PHE A 29 -10.00 2.19 7.57
N ASP A 30 -10.43 2.08 8.83
CA ASP A 30 -11.39 3.01 9.43
C ASP A 30 -10.86 4.44 9.56
N LYS A 31 -9.54 4.58 9.73
CA LYS A 31 -8.85 5.89 9.72
C LYS A 31 -8.80 6.54 8.34
N VAL A 32 -9.12 5.80 7.26
CA VAL A 32 -9.10 6.33 5.89
C VAL A 32 -10.39 7.13 5.64
N PRO A 33 -10.28 8.39 5.15
CA PRO A 33 -11.42 9.19 4.72
C PRO A 33 -12.29 8.43 3.69
N LYS A 34 -13.61 8.55 3.79
CA LYS A 34 -14.56 7.80 2.95
C LYS A 34 -14.31 8.00 1.45
N GLU A 35 -13.89 9.20 1.05
CA GLU A 35 -13.56 9.58 -0.33
C GLU A 35 -12.36 8.79 -0.90
N TRP A 36 -11.46 8.30 -0.03
CA TRP A 36 -10.28 7.55 -0.42
C TRP A 36 -10.42 6.04 -0.20
N ARG A 37 -11.49 5.57 0.44
CA ARG A 37 -11.70 4.12 0.72
C ARG A 37 -11.68 3.27 -0.54
N GLU A 38 -12.34 3.72 -1.60
CA GLU A 38 -12.35 3.01 -2.90
C GLU A 38 -10.95 2.94 -3.52
N LEU A 39 -10.20 4.04 -3.48
CA LEU A 39 -8.83 4.09 -3.98
C LEU A 39 -7.89 3.21 -3.15
N VAL A 40 -7.96 3.28 -1.82
CA VAL A 40 -7.15 2.46 -0.92
C VAL A 40 -7.47 0.99 -1.08
N LYS A 41 -8.74 0.61 -1.23
CA LYS A 41 -9.16 -0.77 -1.49
C LYS A 41 -8.52 -1.33 -2.76
N LYS A 42 -8.57 -0.57 -3.86
CA LYS A 42 -7.94 -0.96 -5.13
C LYS A 42 -6.41 -1.07 -4.99
N GLN A 43 -5.78 -0.16 -4.26
CA GLN A 43 -4.33 -0.20 -4.02
C GLN A 43 -3.90 -1.38 -3.14
N VAL A 44 -4.68 -1.72 -2.11
CA VAL A 44 -4.45 -2.92 -1.28
C VAL A 44 -4.58 -4.19 -2.12
N GLU A 45 -5.60 -4.27 -2.98
CA GLU A 45 -5.78 -5.39 -3.91
C GLU A 45 -4.61 -5.53 -4.89
N ILE A 46 -4.19 -4.42 -5.52
CA ILE A 46 -3.02 -4.40 -6.41
C ILE A 46 -1.77 -4.84 -5.65
N ALA A 47 -1.51 -4.30 -4.45
CA ALA A 47 -0.34 -4.64 -3.66
C ALA A 47 -0.32 -6.11 -3.22
N TRP A 48 -1.48 -6.69 -2.90
CA TRP A 48 -1.61 -8.10 -2.54
C TRP A 48 -1.49 -9.04 -3.75
N ASN A 49 -2.00 -8.62 -4.90
CA ASN A 49 -1.93 -9.37 -6.15
C ASN A 49 -0.65 -9.10 -6.95
N HIS A 50 0.22 -8.19 -6.50
CA HIS A 50 1.41 -7.78 -7.25
C HIS A 50 2.39 -8.98 -7.35
N PRO A 51 2.70 -9.47 -8.56
CA PRO A 51 3.50 -10.69 -8.76
C PRO A 51 4.99 -10.53 -8.42
N SER A 52 5.42 -9.46 -7.75
CA SER A 52 6.84 -9.16 -7.43
C SER A 52 7.50 -10.14 -6.44
N ARG A 53 6.87 -11.27 -6.10
CA ARG A 53 7.52 -12.39 -5.40
C ARG A 53 7.63 -13.67 -6.22
N LYS A 54 7.20 -13.66 -7.48
CA LYS A 54 7.32 -14.78 -8.42
C LYS A 54 8.32 -14.40 -9.51
N GLU A 55 9.56 -14.09 -9.13
CA GLU A 55 10.78 -14.29 -9.91
C GLU A 55 11.95 -13.53 -9.26
N PRO A 56 13.07 -14.20 -8.90
CA PRO A 56 14.32 -13.53 -8.63
C PRO A 56 14.93 -13.09 -9.97
N HIS A 57 14.39 -12.04 -10.59
CA HIS A 57 15.09 -11.43 -11.72
C HIS A 57 16.20 -10.55 -11.17
N GLY A 58 17.42 -11.08 -11.22
CA GLY A 58 18.64 -10.28 -11.26
C GLY A 58 18.96 -9.52 -9.99
N GLN A 59 19.79 -10.14 -9.18
CA GLN A 59 20.82 -9.46 -8.41
C GLN A 59 21.44 -8.32 -9.24
N GLN A 60 21.03 -7.06 -8.99
CA GLN A 60 21.85 -5.92 -9.38
C GLN A 60 22.92 -5.75 -8.29
N THR A 61 23.92 -6.61 -8.33
CA THR A 61 25.21 -6.34 -7.72
C THR A 61 26.14 -5.80 -8.79
N ASP A 62 26.81 -4.71 -8.43
CA ASP A 62 28.11 -4.26 -8.93
C ASP A 62 28.22 -3.91 -10.42
N ARG A 63 28.17 -2.61 -10.75
CA ARG A 63 29.35 -1.81 -11.15
C ARG A 63 29.00 -0.34 -11.42
#